data_AF-A0A2T4U9H0-F1
#
_entry.id   AF-A0A2T4U9H0-F1
#
_cell.length_a   1.000
_cell.length_b   1.000
_cell.length_c   1.000
_cell.angle_alpha   90.00
_cell.angle_beta   90.00
_cell.angle_gamma   90.00
#
_symmetry.space_group_name_H-M   'P 1'
#
loop_
_entity.id
_entity.type
_entity.pdbx_description
1 polymer ?
#
loop_
_entity_poly.entity_id
_entity_poly.type
_entity_poly.pdbx_seq_one_letter_code
_entity_poly.pdbx_strand_id
1 'polypeptide(L)'
;MQWLIEFIKLVGILFIMLLAYSIINVLILEAAGGFEVFGESGLMTVFFLLQTGGILALVTVYYRNKMLLNPKLKLPDQEPLSRKWTRILLFTGAGAVAASYAVLIGAMVTS
;
A
#
# COMPACT_ATOMS: atom_id res chain seq x y z
N MET A 1 8.67 -20.09 -19.88
CA MET A 1 8.47 -18.81 -20.62
C MET A 1 7.16 -18.13 -20.24
N GLN A 2 6.03 -18.86 -20.16
CA GLN A 2 4.74 -18.30 -19.75
C GLN A 2 4.73 -17.69 -18.33
N TRP A 3 5.40 -18.34 -17.36
CA TRP A 3 5.57 -17.82 -16.00
C TRP A 3 6.20 -16.41 -15.96
N LEU A 4 7.25 -16.18 -16.77
CA LEU A 4 7.95 -14.89 -16.81
C LEU A 4 7.03 -13.78 -17.32
N ILE A 5 6.19 -14.08 -18.32
CA ILE A 5 5.23 -13.13 -18.88
C ILE A 5 4.17 -12.75 -17.83
N GLU A 6 3.68 -13.75 -17.09
CA GLU A 6 2.66 -13.54 -16.06
C GLU A 6 3.23 -12.79 -14.85
N PHE A 7 4.47 -13.07 -14.47
CA PHE A 7 5.21 -12.31 -13.46
C PHE A 7 5.41 -10.85 -13.88
N ILE A 8 5.84 -10.59 -15.12
CA ILE A 8 6.00 -9.22 -15.65
C ILE A 8 4.65 -8.48 -15.66
N LYS A 9 3.55 -9.15 -16.03
CA LYS A 9 2.20 -8.56 -15.96
C LYS A 9 1.81 -8.20 -14.53
N LEU A 10 2.05 -9.08 -13.56
CA LEU A 10 1.82 -8.80 -12.14
C LEU A 10 2.60 -7.56 -11.70
N VAL A 11 3.92 -7.57 -11.94
CA VAL A 11 4.81 -6.47 -11.56
C VAL A 11 4.35 -5.17 -12.22
N GLY A 12 3.95 -5.21 -13.49
CA GLY A 12 3.41 -4.06 -14.20
C GLY A 12 2.12 -3.52 -13.58
N ILE A 13 1.16 -4.39 -13.22
CA ILE A 13 -0.09 -3.99 -12.57
C ILE A 13 0.20 -3.37 -11.20
N LEU A 14 1.05 -4.01 -10.39
CA LEU A 14 1.46 -3.49 -9.08
C LEU A 14 2.17 -2.14 -9.24
N PHE A 15 3.09 -2.02 -10.20
CA PHE A 15 3.80 -0.78 -10.50
C PHE A 15 2.84 0.34 -10.88
N ILE A 16 1.88 0.10 -11.79
CA ILE A 16 0.87 1.11 -12.18
C ILE A 16 0.02 1.53 -10.97
N MET A 17 -0.43 0.59 -10.15
CA MET A 17 -1.21 0.92 -8.95
C MET A 17 -0.40 1.73 -7.94
N LEU A 18 0.85 1.35 -7.69
CA LEU A 18 1.75 2.06 -6.79
C LEU A 18 2.12 3.44 -7.33
N LEU A 19 2.33 3.56 -8.64
CA LEU A 19 2.61 4.85 -9.30
C LEU A 19 1.41 5.79 -9.22
N ALA A 20 0.21 5.29 -9.52
CA ALA A 20 -1.02 6.07 -9.37
C ALA A 20 -1.21 6.50 -7.91
N TYR A 21 -1.00 5.59 -6.95
CA TYR A 21 -1.04 5.91 -5.54
C TYR A 21 0.00 6.97 -5.16
N SER A 22 1.26 6.85 -5.61
CA SER A 22 2.30 7.82 -5.29
C SER A 22 1.99 9.21 -5.87
N ILE A 23 1.45 9.28 -7.08
CA ILE A 23 1.03 10.55 -7.69
C ILE A 23 -0.07 11.19 -6.84
N ILE A 24 -1.12 10.42 -6.50
CA ILE A 24 -2.21 10.91 -5.64
C ILE A 24 -1.65 11.39 -4.30
N ASN A 25 -0.74 10.62 -3.70
CA ASN A 25 -0.17 10.95 -2.40
C ASN A 25 0.67 12.23 -2.44
N VAL A 26 1.48 12.41 -3.49
CA VAL A 26 2.24 13.65 -3.71
C VAL A 26 1.29 14.83 -3.89
N LEU A 27 0.23 14.68 -4.70
CA LEU A 27 -0.75 15.76 -4.88
C LEU A 27 -1.46 16.14 -3.57
N ILE A 28 -1.81 15.15 -2.74
CA ILE A 28 -2.39 15.40 -1.41
C ILE A 28 -1.39 16.12 -0.51
N LEU A 29 -0.12 15.71 -0.52
CA LEU A 29 0.91 16.31 0.29
C LEU A 29 1.21 17.75 -0.13
N GLU A 30 1.36 18.00 -1.42
CA GLU A 30 1.54 19.36 -1.97
C GLU A 30 0.33 20.25 -1.63
N ALA A 31 -0.90 19.74 -1.79
CA ALA A 31 -2.10 20.47 -1.40
C ALA A 31 -2.19 20.77 0.11
N ALA A 32 -1.51 19.96 0.93
CA ALA A 32 -1.43 20.17 2.37
C ALA A 32 -0.40 21.23 2.80
N GLY A 33 0.46 21.71 1.88
CA GLY A 33 1.59 22.61 2.19
C GLY A 33 2.97 21.96 1.98
N GLY A 34 3.01 20.79 1.34
CA GLY A 34 4.25 20.09 1.01
C GLY A 34 4.92 19.43 2.22
N PHE A 35 6.21 19.12 2.07
CA PHE A 35 7.00 18.49 3.14
C PHE A 35 7.21 19.40 4.36
N GLU A 36 7.05 20.72 4.19
CA GLU A 36 7.24 21.72 5.25
C GLU A 36 6.22 21.55 6.39
N VAL A 37 5.04 20.99 6.12
CA VAL A 37 3.97 20.71 7.09
C VAL A 37 4.46 19.81 8.24
N PHE A 38 5.40 18.92 7.97
CA PHE A 38 5.95 18.03 8.99
C PHE A 38 7.05 18.69 9.82
N GLY A 39 7.60 19.83 9.40
CA GLY A 39 8.75 20.49 10.05
C GLY A 39 9.95 19.54 10.26
N GLU A 40 10.76 19.82 11.28
CA GLU A 40 11.84 18.92 11.73
C GLU A 40 11.35 17.72 12.56
N SER A 41 10.04 17.44 12.56
CA SER A 41 9.48 16.37 13.37
C SER A 41 9.66 14.99 12.73
N GLY A 42 9.77 13.94 13.55
CA GLY A 42 9.77 12.55 13.08
C GLY A 42 8.44 12.09 12.45
N LEU A 43 7.42 12.95 12.38
CA LEU A 43 6.09 12.62 11.86
C LEU A 43 6.12 12.28 10.37
N MET A 44 7.04 12.88 9.60
CA MET A 44 7.25 12.52 8.19
C MET A 44 7.60 11.03 8.06
N THR A 45 8.54 10.54 8.88
CA THR A 45 8.92 9.12 8.86
C THR A 45 7.74 8.22 9.26
N VAL A 46 6.99 8.60 10.30
CA VAL A 46 5.80 7.85 10.73
C VAL A 46 4.75 7.79 9.63
N PHE A 47 4.49 8.92 8.96
CA PHE A 47 3.57 9.01 7.83
C PHE A 47 3.94 8.02 6.71
N PHE A 48 5.19 8.05 6.25
CA PHE A 48 5.64 7.17 5.16
C PHE A 48 5.72 5.70 5.57
N LEU A 49 6.07 5.39 6.82
CA LEU A 49 6.07 4.02 7.33
C LEU A 49 4.65 3.45 7.39
N LEU A 50 3.68 4.24 7.86
CA LEU A 50 2.27 3.85 7.90
C LEU A 50 1.72 3.59 6.49
N GLN A 51 2.03 4.47 5.52
CA GLN A 51 1.63 4.25 4.13
C GLN A 51 2.29 3.01 3.54
N THR A 52 3.61 2.90 3.64
CA THR A 52 4.37 1.79 3.06
C THR A 52 3.91 0.45 3.64
N GLY A 53 3.80 0.37 4.97
CA GLY A 53 3.31 -0.82 5.67
C GLY A 53 1.86 -1.14 5.31
N GLY A 54 1.00 -0.13 5.22
CA GLY A 54 -0.39 -0.29 4.85
C GLY A 54 -0.58 -0.85 3.45
N ILE A 55 0.12 -0.28 2.47
CA ILE A 55 0.11 -0.74 1.07
C ILE A 55 0.67 -2.16 0.97
N LEU A 56 1.77 -2.46 1.66
CA LEU A 56 2.38 -3.79 1.65
C LEU A 56 1.38 -4.85 2.15
N ALA A 57 0.64 -4.56 3.23
CA ALA A 57 -0.40 -5.45 3.74
C ALA A 57 -1.52 -5.68 2.71
N LEU A 58 -1.99 -4.63 2.05
CA LEU A 58 -3.04 -4.70 1.02
C LEU A 58 -2.58 -5.46 -0.23
N VAL A 59 -1.37 -5.18 -0.71
CA VAL A 59 -0.74 -5.89 -1.83
C VAL A 59 -0.56 -7.37 -1.50
N THR A 60 -0.14 -7.70 -0.28
CA THR A 60 0.00 -9.08 0.18
C THR A 60 -1.32 -9.83 0.12
N VAL A 61 -2.42 -9.21 0.59
CA VAL A 61 -3.76 -9.81 0.49
C VAL A 61 -4.18 -9.98 -0.95
N TYR A 62 -4.01 -8.95 -1.79
CA TYR A 62 -4.38 -9.00 -3.20
C TYR A 62 -3.63 -10.13 -3.93
N TYR A 63 -2.32 -10.22 -3.72
CA TYR A 63 -1.48 -11.24 -4.31
C TYR A 63 -1.85 -12.65 -3.81
N ARG A 64 -1.92 -12.85 -2.50
CA ARG A 64 -2.17 -14.18 -1.92
C ARG A 64 -3.58 -14.70 -2.17
N ASN A 65 -4.60 -13.84 -2.28
CA ASN A 65 -5.98 -14.32 -2.36
C ASN A 65 -6.63 -14.14 -3.73
N LYS A 66 -6.27 -13.09 -4.49
CA LYS A 66 -6.93 -12.77 -5.76
C LYS A 66 -6.17 -13.34 -6.97
N MET A 67 -4.85 -13.44 -6.90
CA MET A 67 -4.05 -13.99 -8.00
C MET A 67 -4.07 -15.53 -8.05
N LEU A 68 -4.25 -16.22 -6.92
CA LEU A 68 -4.39 -17.69 -6.88
C LEU A 68 -5.70 -18.21 -7.52
N LEU A 69 -6.68 -17.34 -7.75
CA LEU A 69 -7.92 -17.68 -8.47
C LEU A 69 -7.71 -17.78 -9.99
N ASN A 70 -6.57 -17.31 -10.51
CA ASN A 70 -6.21 -17.45 -11.90
C ASN A 70 -5.27 -18.67 -12.05
N PRO A 71 -5.73 -19.82 -12.57
CA PRO A 71 -5.00 -21.10 -12.49
C PRO A 71 -3.63 -21.09 -13.20
N LYS A 72 -3.36 -20.09 -14.05
CA LYS A 72 -2.07 -19.95 -14.75
C LYS A 72 -0.99 -19.25 -13.91
N LEU A 73 -1.40 -18.37 -12.99
CA LEU A 73 -0.55 -17.57 -12.09
C LEU A 73 -0.26 -18.27 -10.75
N LYS A 74 -0.74 -19.51 -10.57
CA LYS A 74 -0.46 -20.29 -9.37
C LYS A 74 1.04 -20.57 -9.30
N LEU A 75 1.73 -19.89 -8.39
CA LEU A 75 3.01 -20.38 -7.89
C LEU A 75 2.75 -21.76 -7.26
N PRO A 76 3.62 -22.76 -7.50
CA PRO A 76 3.31 -24.15 -7.20
C PRO A 76 2.95 -24.47 -5.74
N ASP A 77 3.34 -23.64 -4.75
CA ASP A 77 3.21 -24.00 -3.33
C ASP A 77 2.70 -22.88 -2.39
N GLN A 78 1.92 -21.91 -2.88
CA GLN A 78 1.32 -20.91 -1.98
C GLN A 78 -0.18 -21.08 -1.83
N GLU A 79 -0.61 -21.54 -0.66
CA GLU A 79 -2.02 -21.53 -0.28
C GLU A 79 -2.53 -20.09 -0.04
N PRO A 80 -3.81 -19.81 -0.37
CA PRO A 80 -4.42 -18.53 -0.05
C PRO A 80 -4.38 -18.27 1.45
N LEU A 81 -4.34 -17.00 1.85
CA LEU A 81 -4.42 -16.64 3.26
C LEU A 81 -5.77 -17.07 3.81
N SER A 82 -5.78 -17.58 5.05
CA SER A 82 -7.03 -17.85 5.76
C SER A 82 -7.92 -16.59 5.82
N ARG A 83 -9.24 -16.77 5.91
CA ARG A 83 -10.19 -15.64 6.04
C ARG A 83 -9.87 -14.72 7.21
N LYS A 84 -9.37 -15.27 8.32
CA LYS A 84 -8.96 -14.51 9.51
C LYS A 84 -7.80 -13.57 9.19
N TRP A 85 -6.71 -14.10 8.66
CA TRP A 85 -5.53 -13.31 8.29
C TRP A 85 -5.80 -12.29 7.19
N THR A 86 -6.65 -12.67 6.23
CA THR A 86 -7.12 -11.76 5.18
C THR A 86 -7.80 -10.53 5.76
N ARG A 87 -8.74 -10.72 6.70
CA ARG A 87 -9.43 -9.62 7.36
C ARG A 87 -8.47 -8.78 8.17
N ILE A 88 -7.60 -9.41 8.97
CA ILE A 88 -6.61 -8.69 9.78
C ILE A 88 -5.77 -7.79 8.88
N LEU A 89 -5.14 -8.33 7.84
CA LEU A 89 -4.27 -7.56 6.94
C LEU A 89 -5.03 -6.47 6.17
N LEU A 90 -6.29 -6.73 5.77
CA LEU A 90 -7.12 -5.70 5.14
C LEU A 90 -7.41 -4.55 6.10
N PHE A 91 -7.84 -4.85 7.34
CA PHE A 91 -8.18 -3.83 8.33
C PHE A 91 -6.95 -3.09 8.83
N THR A 92 -5.85 -3.78 9.11
CA THR A 92 -4.61 -3.14 9.53
C THR A 92 -3.98 -2.36 8.39
N GLY A 93 -4.06 -2.86 7.15
CA GLY A 93 -3.54 -2.18 5.97
C GLY A 93 -4.31 -0.90 5.66
N ALA A 94 -5.63 -0.98 5.56
CA ALA A 94 -6.49 0.19 5.37
C ALA A 94 -6.41 1.15 6.56
N GLY A 95 -6.36 0.61 7.78
CA GLY A 95 -6.21 1.39 9.02
C GLY A 95 -4.89 2.15 9.08
N ALA A 96 -3.78 1.55 8.65
CA ALA A 96 -2.48 2.21 8.59
C ALA A 96 -2.48 3.36 7.56
N VAL A 97 -3.07 3.15 6.38
CA VAL A 97 -3.23 4.22 5.38
C VAL A 97 -4.10 5.34 5.93
N ALA A 98 -5.24 5.04 6.56
CA ALA A 98 -6.10 6.06 7.18
C ALA A 98 -5.38 6.81 8.30
N ALA A 99 -4.64 6.11 9.16
CA ALA A 99 -3.84 6.70 10.23
C ALA A 99 -2.74 7.61 9.68
N SER A 100 -2.12 7.28 8.54
CA SER A 100 -1.14 8.17 7.89
C SER A 100 -1.78 9.52 7.54
N TYR A 101 -2.98 9.54 6.98
CA TYR A 101 -3.67 10.80 6.68
C TYR A 101 -4.12 11.54 7.94
N ALA A 102 -4.47 10.83 9.01
CA ALA A 102 -4.73 11.47 10.30
C ALA A 102 -3.47 12.17 10.86
N VAL A 103 -2.28 11.58 10.68
CA VAL A 103 -0.99 12.23 11.02
C VAL A 103 -0.75 13.46 10.17
N LEU A 104 -1.00 13.40 8.85
CA LEU A 104 -0.87 14.56 7.97
C LEU A 104 -1.81 15.69 8.40
N ILE A 105 -3.10 15.40 8.61
CA ILE A 105 -4.10 16.39 9.06
C ILE A 105 -3.70 16.97 10.42
N GLY A 106 -3.26 16.13 11.36
CA GLY A 106 -2.77 16.58 12.67
C GLY A 106 -1.59 17.54 12.52
N ALA A 107 -0.61 17.20 11.67
CA ALA A 107 0.54 18.05 11.38
C ALA A 107 0.10 19.41 10.80
N MET A 108 -0.83 19.43 9.83
CA MET A 108 -1.39 20.65 9.23
C MET A 108 -2.06 21.59 10.25
N VAL A 109 -2.68 21.04 11.29
CA VAL A 109 -3.34 21.86 12.34
C VAL A 109 -2.32 22.43 13.32
N THR A 110 -1.19 21.76 13.49
CA THR A 110 -0.14 22.15 14.45
C THR A 110 0.99 22.97 13.84
N SER A 111 1.12 22.97 12.52
CA SER A 111 2.06 23.78 11.72
C SER A 111 1.55 25.19 11.51
#